data_AF-A0A4Q3JAN6-F1
#
_entry.id   AF-A0A4Q3JAN6-F1
#
_cell.length_a   1.000
_cell.length_b   1.000
_cell.length_c   1.000
_cell.angle_alpha   90.00
_cell.angle_beta   90.00
_cell.angle_gamma   90.00
#
_symmetry.space_group_name_H-M   'P 1'
#
loop_
_entity.id
_entity.type
_entity.pdbx_description
1 polymer ?
#
loop_
_entity_poly.entity_id
_entity_poly.type
_entity_poly.pdbx_seq_one_letter_code
_entity_poly.pdbx_strand_id
1 'polypeptide(L)'
;MAEEAGAHGKRLLSIDALRGVAATGVVLCHSLRAGPPGTDSLLDRAMVLLFHYGFVGVYLFFIISGYCIHLRWATRNDSLPFLAFWKRRLRRLYPAYLVSIVLFLGVRWWLDKPNLAEPKSLDLGLHLLLAHNLWTPSRYTICGVYWTLAIEEQLYLAYFLLLWLRRRLNWTSILLVVFGVRVAWFALAWVVHRQFAIDIPVAESAAAAWICWVPGALAVEARQGRVQLPTWMTRLSWGLVMLG
;
A
#
# COMPACT_ATOMS: atom_id res chain seq x y z
N MET A 1 4.67 44.65 6.87
CA MET A 1 5.54 43.52 6.44
C MET A 1 5.16 42.21 7.16
N ALA A 2 3.89 41.78 7.09
CA ALA A 2 3.45 40.52 7.71
C ALA A 2 2.40 39.80 6.85
N GLU A 3 2.55 39.88 5.53
CA GLU A 3 1.64 39.25 4.56
C GLU A 3 2.43 38.52 3.46
N GLU A 4 3.53 37.86 3.84
CA GLU A 4 4.33 37.01 2.94
C GLU A 4 4.69 35.65 3.59
N ALA A 5 3.71 34.99 4.21
CA ALA A 5 3.80 33.56 4.53
C ALA A 5 2.95 32.76 3.55
N GLY A 6 3.40 32.75 2.29
CA GLY A 6 2.71 32.15 1.15
C GLY A 6 2.48 30.63 1.28
N ALA A 7 1.21 30.24 1.12
CA ALA A 7 0.73 29.16 0.25
C ALA A 7 1.55 27.85 0.12
N HIS A 8 2.14 27.33 1.20
CA HIS A 8 2.47 25.92 1.27
C HIS A 8 1.17 25.13 1.44
N GLY A 9 0.69 24.51 0.36
CA GLY A 9 -0.60 23.80 0.31
C GLY A 9 -0.83 22.99 1.59
N LYS A 10 -1.90 23.34 2.33
CA LYS A 10 -2.20 22.84 3.68
C LYS A 10 -1.92 21.34 3.77
N ARG A 11 -0.80 21.00 4.40
CA ARG A 11 -0.43 19.62 4.70
C ARG A 11 -1.52 19.06 5.61
N LEU A 12 -2.16 17.97 5.19
CA LEU A 12 -3.29 17.40 5.92
C LEU A 12 -2.74 16.65 7.14
N LEU A 13 -2.59 17.37 8.25
CA LEU A 13 -2.02 16.87 9.51
C LEU A 13 -2.69 15.57 9.97
N SER A 14 -4.02 15.47 9.81
CA SER A 14 -4.79 14.27 10.14
C SER A 14 -4.34 13.04 9.34
N ILE A 15 -4.02 13.20 8.05
CA ILE A 15 -3.54 12.10 7.21
C ILE A 15 -2.14 11.67 7.63
N ASP A 16 -1.26 12.63 7.92
CA ASP A 16 0.09 12.33 8.39
C ASP A 16 0.08 11.65 9.77
N ALA A 17 -0.82 12.06 10.67
CA ALA A 17 -1.03 11.41 11.96
C ALA A 17 -1.55 9.97 11.81
N LEU A 18 -2.55 9.74 10.95
CA LEU A 18 -3.07 8.40 10.65
C LEU A 18 -1.98 7.47 10.09
N ARG A 19 -1.12 7.99 9.21
CA ARG A 19 0.05 7.25 8.70
C ARG A 19 1.03 6.92 9.80
N GLY A 20 1.30 7.86 10.72
CA GLY A 20 2.17 7.63 11.87
C GLY A 20 1.66 6.49 12.76
N VAL A 21 0.37 6.52 13.11
CA VAL A 21 -0.28 5.46 13.90
C VAL A 21 -0.19 4.11 13.18
N ALA A 22 -0.49 4.08 11.87
CA ALA A 22 -0.41 2.86 11.07
C ALA A 22 1.02 2.31 10.99
N ALA A 23 2.02 3.16 10.75
CA ALA A 23 3.43 2.76 10.72
C ALA A 23 3.84 2.12 12.05
N THR A 24 3.53 2.77 13.16
CA THR A 24 3.84 2.26 14.50
C THR A 24 3.16 0.91 14.75
N GLY A 25 1.89 0.78 14.40
CA GLY A 25 1.16 -0.49 14.53
C GLY A 25 1.81 -1.62 13.72
N VAL A 26 2.21 -1.37 12.48
CA VAL A 26 2.89 -2.35 11.61
C VAL A 26 4.25 -2.76 12.22
N VAL A 27 5.05 -1.79 12.66
CA VAL A 27 6.37 -2.05 13.27
C VAL A 27 6.22 -2.89 14.54
N LEU A 28 5.30 -2.55 15.42
CA LEU A 28 5.05 -3.32 16.65
C LEU A 28 4.55 -4.73 16.34
N CYS A 29 3.64 -4.88 15.38
CA CYS A 29 3.13 -6.18 14.95
C CYS A 29 4.26 -7.10 14.44
N HIS A 30 5.16 -6.59 13.59
CA HIS A 30 6.29 -7.38 13.11
C HIS A 30 7.34 -7.65 14.20
N SER A 31 7.64 -6.66 15.04
CA SER A 31 8.68 -6.79 16.07
C SER A 31 8.29 -7.81 17.13
N LEU A 32 7.03 -7.80 17.58
CA LEU A 32 6.53 -8.73 18.60
C LEU A 32 6.39 -10.16 18.06
N ARG A 33 6.09 -10.33 16.76
CA ARG A 33 6.04 -11.66 16.12
C ARG A 33 7.41 -12.24 15.80
N ALA A 34 8.44 -11.41 15.73
CA ALA A 34 9.82 -11.81 15.50
C ALA A 34 10.63 -11.98 16.80
N GLY A 35 9.98 -11.93 17.97
CA GLY A 35 10.61 -12.04 19.28
C GLY A 35 11.29 -13.39 19.53
N PRO A 36 12.15 -13.49 20.57
CA PRO A 36 12.88 -14.72 20.88
C PRO A 36 11.92 -15.89 21.14
N PRO A 37 12.19 -17.09 20.61
CA PRO A 37 11.40 -18.27 20.98
C PRO A 37 11.53 -18.54 22.48
N GLY A 38 10.41 -18.71 23.18
CA GLY A 38 10.37 -19.17 24.58
C GLY A 38 10.15 -18.09 25.66
N THR A 39 9.99 -16.80 25.32
CA THR A 39 9.56 -15.77 26.27
C THR A 39 8.04 -15.67 26.28
N ASP A 40 7.40 -16.56 27.03
CA ASP A 40 5.96 -16.75 27.06
C ASP A 40 5.31 -16.01 28.26
N SER A 41 5.77 -14.80 28.56
CA SER A 41 5.21 -14.03 29.69
C SER A 41 3.77 -13.58 29.40
N LEU A 42 2.97 -13.36 30.45
CA LEU A 42 1.62 -12.80 30.30
C LEU A 42 1.64 -11.44 29.58
N LEU A 43 2.69 -10.65 29.81
CA LEU A 43 2.90 -9.38 29.14
C LEU A 43 3.14 -9.58 27.63
N ASP A 44 3.98 -10.53 27.24
CA ASP A 44 4.26 -10.83 25.83
C ASP A 44 2.99 -11.28 25.10
N ARG A 45 2.20 -12.16 25.73
CA ARG A 45 0.90 -12.60 25.19
C ARG A 45 -0.08 -11.44 25.05
N ALA A 46 -0.16 -10.56 26.05
CA ALA A 46 -1.00 -9.38 26.01
C ALA A 46 -0.58 -8.40 24.90
N MET A 47 0.72 -8.18 24.73
CA MET A 47 1.27 -7.30 23.69
C MET A 47 1.06 -7.88 22.28
N VAL A 48 1.27 -9.18 22.09
CA VAL A 48 0.99 -9.86 20.82
C VAL A 48 -0.50 -9.77 20.48
N LEU A 49 -1.39 -9.94 21.45
CA LEU A 49 -2.82 -9.80 21.24
C LEU A 49 -3.20 -8.34 20.88
N LEU A 50 -2.65 -7.37 21.61
CA LEU A 50 -2.93 -5.95 21.42
C LEU A 50 -2.50 -5.43 20.04
N PHE A 51 -1.35 -5.90 19.54
CA PHE A 51 -0.80 -5.49 18.23
C PHE A 51 -0.99 -6.52 17.12
N HIS A 52 -1.81 -7.57 17.37
CA HIS A 52 -2.07 -8.62 16.41
C HIS A 52 -2.52 -8.06 15.05
N TYR A 53 -3.41 -7.06 15.10
CA TYR A 53 -3.99 -6.41 13.93
C TYR A 53 -3.17 -5.23 13.40
N GLY A 54 -1.93 -5.02 13.85
CA GLY A 54 -1.09 -3.93 13.35
C GLY A 54 -0.82 -4.01 11.84
N PHE A 55 -0.89 -5.21 11.24
CA PHE A 55 -0.83 -5.40 9.79
C PHE A 55 -1.94 -4.66 9.03
N VAL A 56 -3.08 -4.37 9.67
CA VAL A 56 -4.19 -3.60 9.06
C VAL A 56 -3.74 -2.21 8.63
N GLY A 57 -2.70 -1.67 9.29
CA GLY A 57 -2.07 -0.41 8.91
C GLY A 57 -1.61 -0.37 7.44
N VAL A 58 -1.22 -1.51 6.86
CA VAL A 58 -0.83 -1.61 5.44
C VAL A 58 -2.01 -1.26 4.51
N TYR A 59 -3.20 -1.75 4.79
CA TYR A 59 -4.39 -1.42 4.00
C TYR A 59 -4.79 0.04 4.15
N LEU A 60 -4.60 0.62 5.36
CA LEU A 60 -4.79 2.05 5.57
C LEU A 60 -3.81 2.88 4.72
N PHE A 61 -2.54 2.45 4.60
CA PHE A 61 -1.59 3.10 3.69
C PHE A 61 -2.09 3.08 2.25
N PHE A 62 -2.64 1.96 1.76
CA PHE A 62 -3.21 1.90 0.41
C PHE A 62 -4.40 2.84 0.23
N ILE A 63 -5.35 2.88 1.16
CA ILE A 63 -6.50 3.81 1.11
C ILE A 63 -6.00 5.26 1.07
N ILE A 64 -5.09 5.63 1.99
CA ILE A 64 -4.53 6.98 2.06
C ILE A 64 -3.73 7.31 0.79
N SER A 65 -3.03 6.34 0.23
CA SER A 65 -2.26 6.49 -1.02
C SER A 65 -3.18 6.87 -2.18
N GLY A 66 -4.29 6.14 -2.36
CA GLY A 66 -5.32 6.44 -3.36
C GLY A 66 -5.97 7.81 -3.14
N TYR A 67 -6.26 8.14 -1.89
CA TYR A 67 -6.78 9.46 -1.51
C TYR A 67 -5.82 10.59 -1.88
N CYS A 68 -4.54 10.49 -1.51
CA CYS A 68 -3.56 11.55 -1.73
C CYS A 68 -3.28 11.81 -3.21
N ILE A 69 -3.18 10.77 -4.03
CA ILE A 69 -2.97 10.97 -5.48
C ILE A 69 -4.20 11.57 -6.14
N HIS A 70 -5.40 11.09 -5.78
CA HIS A 70 -6.63 11.60 -6.37
C HIS A 70 -6.92 13.03 -5.92
N LEU A 71 -6.62 13.37 -4.66
CA LEU A 71 -6.70 14.75 -4.18
C LEU A 71 -5.74 15.67 -4.97
N ARG A 72 -4.54 15.21 -5.30
CA ARG A 72 -3.60 15.99 -6.12
C ARG A 72 -4.12 16.23 -7.53
N TRP A 73 -4.75 15.24 -8.13
CA TRP A 73 -5.42 15.39 -9.43
C TRP A 73 -6.58 16.40 -9.32
N ALA A 74 -7.43 16.22 -8.32
CA ALA A 74 -8.65 17.00 -8.16
C ALA A 74 -8.40 18.47 -7.77
N THR A 75 -7.32 18.74 -7.01
CA THR A 75 -6.87 20.10 -6.66
C THR A 75 -6.11 20.80 -7.79
N ARG A 76 -5.80 20.10 -8.88
CA ARG A 76 -5.14 20.63 -10.08
C ARG A 76 -6.07 20.63 -11.28
N ASN A 77 -7.34 20.98 -11.08
CA ASN A 77 -8.35 21.06 -12.13
C ASN A 77 -8.40 19.80 -13.00
N ASP A 78 -8.50 18.64 -12.34
CA ASP A 78 -8.59 17.33 -13.00
C ASP A 78 -7.41 17.00 -13.93
N SER A 79 -6.24 17.54 -13.60
CA SER A 79 -5.00 17.33 -14.34
C SER A 79 -3.91 16.72 -13.45
N LEU A 80 -3.37 15.59 -13.91
CA LEU A 80 -2.18 14.99 -13.35
C LEU A 80 -1.24 14.55 -14.49
N PRO A 81 -0.28 15.39 -14.91
CA PRO A 81 0.64 15.03 -15.98
C PRO A 81 1.53 13.85 -15.57
N PHE A 82 1.45 12.76 -16.34
CA PHE A 82 2.12 11.47 -16.08
C PHE A 82 3.61 11.63 -15.80
N LEU A 83 4.35 12.23 -16.73
CA LEU A 83 5.81 12.34 -16.63
C LEU A 83 6.23 13.21 -15.44
N ALA A 84 5.54 14.31 -15.19
CA ALA A 84 5.86 15.20 -14.08
C ALA A 84 5.50 14.57 -12.71
N PHE A 85 4.45 13.75 -12.65
CA PHE A 85 4.14 12.95 -11.47
C PHE A 85 5.26 11.96 -11.16
N TRP A 86 5.64 11.12 -12.13
CA TRP A 86 6.68 10.10 -11.94
C TRP A 86 8.04 10.71 -11.62
N LYS A 87 8.47 11.77 -12.33
CA LYS A 87 9.74 12.48 -12.02
C LYS A 87 9.81 13.00 -10.58
N ARG A 88 8.71 13.48 -10.00
CA ARG A 88 8.69 13.91 -8.59
C ARG A 88 8.70 12.72 -7.63
N ARG A 89 7.97 11.66 -7.97
CA ARG A 89 7.86 10.48 -7.13
C ARG A 89 9.18 9.72 -7.06
N LEU A 90 9.80 9.42 -8.20
CA LEU A 90 11.06 8.69 -8.28
C LEU A 90 12.18 9.42 -7.53
N ARG A 91 12.31 10.74 -7.72
CA ARG A 91 13.30 11.56 -6.98
C ARG A 91 13.11 11.55 -5.47
N ARG A 92 11.88 11.40 -4.98
CA ARG A 92 11.60 11.32 -3.54
C ARG A 92 11.82 9.91 -3.00
N LEU A 93 11.47 8.89 -3.78
CA LEU A 93 11.42 7.50 -3.33
C LEU A 93 12.76 6.79 -3.44
N TYR A 94 13.38 6.83 -4.63
CA TYR A 94 14.56 5.99 -4.93
C TYR A 94 15.74 6.27 -4.01
N PRO A 95 16.06 7.51 -3.60
CA PRO A 95 17.20 7.74 -2.70
C PRO A 95 17.07 6.97 -1.38
N ALA A 96 15.91 7.09 -0.71
CA ALA A 96 15.67 6.39 0.55
C ALA A 96 15.58 4.87 0.34
N TYR A 97 14.95 4.43 -0.75
CA TYR A 97 14.81 3.00 -1.05
C TYR A 97 16.17 2.32 -1.30
N LEU A 98 17.03 2.93 -2.12
CA LEU A 98 18.36 2.40 -2.41
C LEU A 98 19.26 2.37 -1.17
N VAL A 99 19.22 3.44 -0.36
CA VAL A 99 19.93 3.46 0.94
C VAL A 99 19.43 2.33 1.83
N SER A 100 18.12 2.09 1.89
CA SER A 100 17.56 1.01 2.71
C SER A 100 18.00 -0.38 2.23
N ILE A 101 18.11 -0.61 0.91
CA ILE A 101 18.62 -1.87 0.36
C ILE A 101 20.07 -2.09 0.79
N VAL A 102 20.93 -1.08 0.61
CA VAL A 102 22.36 -1.17 0.98
C VAL A 102 22.52 -1.45 2.46
N LEU A 103 21.78 -0.72 3.31
CA LEU A 103 21.80 -0.93 4.76
C LEU A 103 21.32 -2.33 5.13
N PHE A 104 20.24 -2.82 4.53
CA PHE A 104 19.70 -4.14 4.83
C PHE A 104 20.67 -5.26 4.44
N LEU A 105 21.26 -5.17 3.24
CA LEU A 105 22.28 -6.13 2.78
C LEU A 105 23.54 -6.07 3.65
N GLY A 106 23.99 -4.86 4.04
CA GLY A 106 25.13 -4.67 4.93
C GLY A 106 24.91 -5.25 6.33
N VAL A 107 23.74 -5.03 6.93
CA VAL A 107 23.38 -5.62 8.24
C VAL A 107 23.28 -7.13 8.14
N ARG A 108 22.70 -7.66 7.06
CA ARG A 108 22.61 -9.11 6.83
C ARG A 108 24.00 -9.75 6.72
N TRP A 109 24.91 -9.10 5.99
CA TRP A 109 26.30 -9.54 5.86
C TRP A 109 27.03 -9.49 7.22
N TRP A 110 26.85 -8.41 8.00
CA TRP A 110 27.47 -8.25 9.32
C TRP A 110 26.98 -9.26 10.36
N LEU A 111 25.70 -9.61 10.34
CA LEU A 111 25.10 -10.57 11.28
C LEU A 111 25.37 -12.04 10.93
N ASP A 112 26.16 -12.29 9.87
CA ASP A 112 26.54 -13.62 9.38
C ASP A 112 25.36 -14.61 9.41
N LYS A 113 24.23 -14.20 8.81
CA LYS A 113 23.05 -15.06 8.62
C LYS A 113 23.17 -15.75 7.25
N PRO A 114 23.92 -16.86 7.13
CA PRO A 114 24.33 -17.43 5.85
C PRO A 114 23.23 -18.35 5.28
N ASN A 115 22.25 -18.71 6.11
CA ASN A 115 21.14 -19.61 5.77
C ASN A 115 20.01 -18.91 4.98
N LEU A 116 20.11 -17.61 4.73
CA LEU A 116 19.21 -16.93 3.80
C LEU A 116 19.82 -17.03 2.40
N ALA A 117 19.05 -17.50 1.42
CA ALA A 117 19.49 -17.56 0.03
C ALA A 117 19.99 -16.18 -0.43
N GLU A 118 21.19 -16.11 -1.00
CA GLU A 118 21.73 -14.87 -1.54
C GLU A 118 20.83 -14.36 -2.68
N PRO A 119 20.47 -13.06 -2.68
CA PRO A 119 19.67 -12.50 -3.77
C PRO A 119 20.48 -12.59 -5.07
N LYS A 120 19.88 -13.20 -6.09
CA LYS A 120 20.46 -13.32 -7.43
C LYS A 120 20.42 -11.96 -8.13
N SER A 121 21.19 -11.83 -9.22
CA SER A 121 21.18 -10.62 -10.06
C SER A 121 19.77 -10.25 -10.56
N LEU A 122 18.95 -11.25 -10.89
CA LEU A 122 17.54 -11.05 -11.25
C LEU A 122 16.73 -10.47 -10.09
N ASP A 123 16.95 -10.93 -8.86
CA ASP A 123 16.24 -10.44 -7.68
C ASP A 123 16.54 -8.95 -7.44
N LEU A 124 17.81 -8.57 -7.57
CA LEU A 124 18.23 -7.18 -7.45
C LEU A 124 17.59 -6.32 -8.57
N GLY A 125 17.61 -6.80 -9.81
CA GLY A 125 16.96 -6.12 -10.93
C GLY A 125 15.46 -5.91 -10.69
N LEU A 126 14.76 -6.93 -10.20
CA LEU A 126 13.33 -6.84 -9.87
C LEU A 126 13.05 -5.93 -8.67
N HIS A 127 13.97 -5.83 -7.70
CA HIS A 127 13.86 -4.86 -6.61
C HIS A 127 14.04 -3.43 -7.12
N LEU A 128 15.04 -3.18 -7.97
CA LEU A 128 15.27 -1.86 -8.58
C LEU A 128 14.09 -1.40 -9.44
N LEU A 129 13.39 -2.34 -10.09
CA LEU A 129 12.18 -2.08 -10.86
C LEU A 129 10.89 -2.07 -10.02
N LEU A 130 10.97 -2.34 -8.71
CA LEU A 130 9.81 -2.47 -7.82
C LEU A 130 8.78 -3.49 -8.37
N ALA A 131 9.29 -4.57 -8.96
CA ALA A 131 8.54 -5.66 -9.59
C ALA A 131 8.79 -7.03 -8.92
N HIS A 132 9.57 -7.07 -7.84
CA HIS A 132 9.94 -8.29 -7.12
C HIS A 132 8.74 -9.08 -6.55
N ASN A 133 7.60 -8.44 -6.31
CA ASN A 133 6.38 -9.13 -5.86
C ASN A 133 5.62 -9.87 -6.99
N LEU A 134 5.94 -9.59 -8.26
CA LEU A 134 5.34 -10.27 -9.41
C LEU A 134 5.97 -11.64 -9.68
N TRP A 135 7.14 -11.90 -9.10
CA TRP A 135 7.85 -13.16 -9.21
C TRP A 135 8.04 -13.78 -7.82
N THR A 136 7.33 -14.88 -7.56
CA THR A 136 7.30 -15.53 -6.24
C THR A 136 8.69 -15.78 -5.63
N PRO A 137 9.70 -16.28 -6.38
CA PRO A 137 11.05 -16.46 -5.86
C PRO A 137 11.74 -15.18 -5.40
N SER A 138 11.47 -14.03 -6.02
CA SER A 138 12.14 -12.76 -5.69
C SER A 138 11.50 -12.00 -4.54
N ARG A 139 10.28 -12.38 -4.12
CA ARG A 139 9.38 -11.55 -3.31
C ARG A 139 9.95 -11.08 -1.97
N TYR A 140 10.69 -11.94 -1.27
CA TYR A 140 11.22 -11.66 0.07
C TYR A 140 12.75 -11.82 0.14
N THR A 141 13.44 -11.73 -1.00
CA THR A 141 14.88 -12.05 -1.10
C THR A 141 15.78 -11.03 -0.43
N ILE A 142 15.40 -9.75 -0.46
CA ILE A 142 16.10 -8.68 0.26
C ILE A 142 15.39 -8.41 1.58
N CYS A 143 14.27 -7.69 1.57
CA CYS A 143 13.53 -7.34 2.78
C CYS A 143 12.06 -7.71 2.66
N GLY A 144 11.54 -8.44 3.66
CA GLY A 144 10.17 -8.96 3.66
C GLY A 144 9.05 -7.92 3.69
N VAL A 145 9.35 -6.63 3.85
CA VAL A 145 8.34 -5.55 3.86
C VAL A 145 8.27 -4.76 2.55
N TYR A 146 9.22 -4.95 1.62
CA TYR A 146 9.29 -4.16 0.37
C TYR A 146 8.16 -4.41 -0.61
N TRP A 147 7.45 -5.54 -0.51
CA TRP A 147 6.32 -5.86 -1.37
C TRP A 147 5.22 -4.78 -1.31
N THR A 148 5.03 -4.14 -0.15
CA THR A 148 4.03 -3.06 0.02
C THR A 148 4.35 -1.84 -0.86
N LEU A 149 5.63 -1.50 -0.97
CA LEU A 149 6.10 -0.39 -1.80
C LEU A 149 5.98 -0.73 -3.30
N ALA A 150 6.32 -1.95 -3.69
CA ALA A 150 6.16 -2.42 -5.07
C ALA A 150 4.69 -2.34 -5.51
N ILE A 151 3.77 -2.80 -4.66
CA ILE A 151 2.34 -2.65 -4.89
C ILE A 151 1.96 -1.17 -5.03
N GLU A 152 2.46 -0.28 -4.16
CA GLU A 152 2.11 1.14 -4.22
C GLU A 152 2.46 1.76 -5.59
N GLU A 153 3.65 1.48 -6.13
CA GLU A 153 4.03 1.95 -7.48
C GLU A 153 3.15 1.37 -8.58
N GLN A 154 2.84 0.07 -8.51
CA GLN A 154 1.95 -0.59 -9.47
C GLN A 154 0.54 0.02 -9.42
N LEU A 155 0.05 0.37 -8.23
CA LEU A 155 -1.23 1.04 -8.05
C LEU A 155 -1.21 2.45 -8.67
N TYR A 156 -0.11 3.18 -8.54
CA TYR A 156 0.03 4.48 -9.20
C TYR A 156 0.16 4.40 -10.72
N LEU A 157 0.72 3.32 -11.26
CA LEU A 157 0.71 3.10 -12.70
C LEU A 157 -0.72 2.86 -13.20
N ALA A 158 -1.45 1.97 -12.54
CA ALA A 158 -2.84 1.70 -12.90
C ALA A 158 -3.80 2.84 -12.54
N TYR A 159 -3.38 3.85 -11.75
CA TYR A 159 -4.18 5.05 -11.50
C TYR A 159 -4.50 5.82 -12.78
N PHE A 160 -3.56 5.87 -13.73
CA PHE A 160 -3.81 6.55 -15.00
C PHE A 160 -4.87 5.82 -15.83
N LEU A 161 -4.91 4.49 -15.74
CA LEU A 161 -6.00 3.68 -16.30
C LEU A 161 -7.32 3.98 -15.57
N LEU A 162 -7.31 4.13 -14.24
CA LEU A 162 -8.49 4.53 -13.47
C LEU A 162 -9.03 5.89 -13.92
N LEU A 163 -8.17 6.88 -14.10
CA LEU A 163 -8.58 8.21 -14.59
C LEU A 163 -9.20 8.12 -15.99
N TRP A 164 -8.65 7.27 -16.86
CA TRP A 164 -9.22 7.03 -18.17
C TRP A 164 -10.59 6.34 -18.09
N LEU A 165 -10.74 5.30 -17.27
CA LEU A 165 -12.02 4.62 -17.02
C LEU A 165 -13.05 5.57 -16.42
N ARG A 166 -12.64 6.42 -15.47
CA ARG A 166 -13.51 7.38 -14.78
C ARG A 166 -14.12 8.45 -15.68
N ARG A 167 -13.46 8.77 -16.80
CA ARG A 167 -14.04 9.65 -17.83
C ARG A 167 -15.15 8.98 -18.65
N ARG A 168 -15.25 7.66 -18.61
CA ARG A 168 -16.19 6.86 -19.41
C ARG A 168 -17.26 6.16 -18.58
N LEU A 169 -16.95 5.87 -17.32
CA LEU A 169 -17.75 5.06 -16.42
C LEU A 169 -18.11 5.84 -15.15
N ASN A 170 -19.28 5.54 -14.61
CA ASN A 170 -19.66 5.99 -13.26
C ASN A 170 -18.93 5.15 -12.19
N TRP A 171 -18.97 5.63 -10.94
CA TRP A 171 -18.29 4.96 -9.83
C TRP A 171 -18.84 3.57 -9.54
N THR A 172 -20.12 3.31 -9.74
CA THR A 172 -20.70 1.97 -9.59
C THR A 172 -20.04 0.98 -10.54
N SER A 173 -19.95 1.31 -11.84
CA SER A 173 -19.27 0.49 -12.83
C SER A 173 -17.78 0.32 -12.52
N ILE A 174 -17.10 1.37 -12.05
CA ILE A 174 -15.70 1.25 -11.61
C ILE A 174 -15.58 0.25 -10.46
N LEU A 175 -16.40 0.38 -9.41
CA LEU A 175 -16.37 -0.51 -8.26
C LEU A 175 -16.66 -1.96 -8.66
N LEU A 176 -17.58 -2.19 -9.61
CA LEU A 176 -17.83 -3.51 -10.18
C LEU A 176 -16.63 -4.06 -10.96
N VAL A 177 -15.95 -3.23 -11.76
CA VAL A 177 -14.72 -3.64 -12.46
C VAL A 177 -13.62 -3.99 -11.46
N VAL A 178 -13.44 -3.17 -10.43
CA VAL A 178 -12.46 -3.41 -9.35
C VAL A 178 -12.74 -4.71 -8.61
N PHE A 179 -14.00 -4.94 -8.26
CA PHE A 179 -14.43 -6.19 -7.64
C PHE A 179 -14.22 -7.39 -8.58
N GLY A 180 -14.57 -7.24 -9.85
CA GLY A 180 -14.36 -8.26 -10.89
C GLY A 180 -12.90 -8.62 -11.07
N VAL A 181 -11.99 -7.64 -11.11
CA VAL A 181 -10.53 -7.86 -11.15
C VAL A 181 -10.05 -8.63 -9.93
N ARG A 182 -10.57 -8.31 -8.73
CA ARG A 182 -10.22 -9.04 -7.50
C ARG A 182 -10.66 -10.50 -7.57
N VAL A 183 -11.89 -10.77 -7.99
CA VAL A 183 -12.43 -12.13 -8.13
C VAL A 183 -11.68 -12.90 -9.20
N ALA A 184 -11.44 -12.29 -10.36
CA ALA A 184 -10.69 -12.89 -11.46
C ALA A 184 -9.26 -13.25 -11.05
N TRP A 185 -8.57 -12.37 -10.32
CA TRP A 185 -7.23 -12.65 -9.79
C TRP A 185 -7.22 -13.82 -8.82
N PHE A 186 -8.21 -13.89 -7.92
CA PHE A 186 -8.37 -15.01 -6.99
C PHE A 186 -8.62 -16.33 -7.73
N ALA A 187 -9.54 -16.32 -8.70
CA ALA A 187 -9.85 -17.49 -9.51
C ALA A 187 -8.63 -17.96 -10.32
N LEU A 188 -7.90 -17.03 -10.94
CA LEU A 188 -6.66 -17.33 -11.66
C LEU A 188 -5.63 -17.99 -10.73
N ALA A 189 -5.38 -17.41 -9.56
CA ALA A 189 -4.45 -17.96 -8.59
C ALA A 189 -4.85 -19.36 -8.15
N TRP A 190 -6.13 -19.59 -7.90
CA TRP A 190 -6.66 -20.91 -7.54
C TRP A 190 -6.48 -21.94 -8.67
N VAL A 191 -6.80 -21.58 -9.92
CA VAL A 191 -6.61 -22.46 -11.08
C VAL A 191 -5.14 -22.80 -11.29
N VAL A 192 -4.26 -21.81 -11.24
CA VAL A 192 -2.82 -22.00 -11.47
C VAL A 192 -2.21 -22.89 -10.38
N HIS A 193 -2.57 -22.67 -9.11
CA HIS A 193 -2.13 -23.53 -8.02
C HIS A 193 -2.62 -24.97 -8.24
N ARG A 194 -3.90 -25.15 -8.59
CA ARG A 194 -4.48 -26.49 -8.79
C ARG A 194 -3.86 -27.24 -9.98
N GLN A 195 -3.53 -26.55 -11.07
CA GLN A 195 -3.04 -27.18 -12.30
C GLN A 195 -1.52 -27.36 -12.32
N PHE A 196 -0.77 -26.41 -11.75
CA PHE A 196 0.69 -26.35 -11.88
C PHE A 196 1.43 -26.42 -10.55
N ALA A 197 0.71 -26.45 -9.42
CA ALA A 197 1.30 -26.33 -8.07
C ALA A 197 2.16 -25.07 -7.89
N ILE A 198 1.83 -24.00 -8.63
CA ILE A 198 2.51 -22.71 -8.56
C ILE A 198 1.68 -21.76 -7.71
N ASP A 199 2.28 -21.25 -6.64
CA ASP A 199 1.66 -20.26 -5.76
C ASP A 199 1.77 -18.84 -6.30
N ILE A 200 0.61 -18.27 -6.65
CA ILE A 200 0.46 -16.86 -7.00
C ILE A 200 0.14 -16.04 -5.74
N PRO A 201 0.84 -14.92 -5.46
CA PRO A 201 0.51 -14.05 -4.34
C PRO A 201 -0.85 -13.40 -4.51
N VAL A 202 -1.87 -13.96 -3.86
CA VAL A 202 -3.21 -13.40 -3.89
C VAL A 202 -3.30 -12.12 -3.06
N ALA A 203 -2.67 -12.05 -1.90
CA ALA A 203 -2.75 -10.88 -1.02
C ALA A 203 -1.75 -9.77 -1.41
N GLU A 204 -0.60 -10.14 -1.95
CA GLU A 204 0.54 -9.24 -2.19
C GLU A 204 0.68 -8.82 -3.66
N SER A 205 -0.46 -8.68 -4.33
CA SER A 205 -0.53 -8.18 -5.71
C SER A 205 -1.25 -6.84 -5.76
N ALA A 206 -0.87 -5.99 -6.71
CA ALA A 206 -1.60 -4.76 -6.98
C ALA A 206 -3.06 -5.03 -7.42
N ALA A 207 -3.30 -6.12 -8.16
CA ALA A 207 -4.63 -6.54 -8.56
C ALA A 207 -5.55 -6.80 -7.36
N ALA A 208 -4.99 -7.32 -6.27
CA ALA A 208 -5.70 -7.50 -5.00
C ALA A 208 -5.88 -6.19 -4.24
N ALA A 209 -4.82 -5.42 -4.08
CA ALA A 209 -4.80 -4.20 -3.27
C ALA A 209 -5.67 -3.09 -3.85
N TRP A 210 -5.98 -3.16 -5.15
CA TRP A 210 -6.80 -2.18 -5.86
C TRP A 210 -8.17 -1.94 -5.20
N ILE A 211 -8.78 -2.98 -4.63
CA ILE A 211 -10.09 -2.87 -3.94
C ILE A 211 -10.03 -2.00 -2.69
N CYS A 212 -8.91 -1.98 -1.98
CA CYS A 212 -8.70 -1.11 -0.83
C CYS A 212 -8.26 0.29 -1.26
N TRP A 213 -7.54 0.38 -2.37
CA TRP A 213 -6.94 1.63 -2.84
C TRP A 213 -7.95 2.60 -3.48
N VAL A 214 -8.85 2.08 -4.32
CA VAL A 214 -9.85 2.88 -5.06
C VAL A 214 -10.84 3.64 -4.18
N PRO A 215 -11.35 3.09 -3.06
CA PRO A 215 -12.16 3.85 -2.11
C PRO A 215 -11.53 5.17 -1.66
N GLY A 216 -10.19 5.24 -1.57
CA GLY A 216 -9.50 6.49 -1.29
C GLY A 216 -9.71 7.56 -2.36
N ALA A 217 -9.71 7.17 -3.63
CA ALA A 217 -10.01 8.06 -4.74
C ALA A 217 -11.50 8.47 -4.77
N LEU A 218 -12.41 7.52 -4.55
CA LEU A 218 -13.85 7.77 -4.44
C LEU A 218 -14.16 8.78 -3.32
N ALA A 219 -13.48 8.67 -2.17
CA ALA A 219 -13.67 9.57 -1.04
C ALA A 219 -13.32 11.04 -1.38
N VAL A 220 -12.37 11.28 -2.29
CA VAL A 220 -12.05 12.63 -2.76
C VAL A 220 -13.18 13.17 -3.64
N GLU A 221 -13.72 12.38 -4.55
CA GLU A 221 -14.84 12.82 -5.40
C GLU A 221 -16.13 13.04 -4.60
N ALA A 222 -16.39 12.21 -3.58
CA ALA A 222 -17.45 12.44 -2.62
C ALA A 222 -17.24 13.76 -1.86
N ARG A 223 -16.02 14.02 -1.39
CA ARG A 223 -15.65 15.29 -0.73
C ARG A 223 -15.84 16.51 -1.65
N GLN A 224 -15.67 16.35 -2.96
CA GLN A 224 -15.90 17.40 -3.95
C GLN A 224 -17.37 17.52 -4.40
N GLY A 225 -18.28 16.71 -3.86
CA GLY A 225 -19.69 16.71 -4.25
C GLY A 225 -19.97 16.11 -5.62
N ARG A 226 -18.99 15.45 -6.25
CA ARG A 226 -19.16 14.78 -7.56
C ARG A 226 -19.88 13.44 -7.45
N VAL A 227 -19.90 12.88 -6.23
CA VAL A 227 -20.59 11.63 -5.91
C VAL A 227 -21.35 11.82 -4.62
N GLN A 228 -22.62 11.44 -4.61
CA GLN A 228 -23.40 11.34 -3.39
C GLN A 228 -23.21 9.94 -2.81
N LEU A 229 -22.60 9.86 -1.62
CA LEU A 229 -22.51 8.61 -0.89
C LEU A 229 -23.86 8.32 -0.22
N PRO A 230 -24.24 7.03 -0.07
CA PRO A 230 -25.39 6.65 0.73
C PRO A 230 -25.32 7.23 2.15
N THR A 231 -26.46 7.66 2.69
CA THR A 231 -26.54 8.35 3.99
C THR A 231 -26.03 7.52 5.17
N TRP A 232 -26.01 6.19 5.05
CA TRP A 232 -25.44 5.31 6.06
C TRP A 232 -23.91 5.40 6.13
N MET A 233 -23.20 5.69 5.03
CA MET A 233 -21.74 5.87 5.03
C MET A 233 -21.30 7.15 5.74
N THR A 234 -22.18 8.15 5.81
CA THR A 234 -21.91 9.44 6.47
C THR A 234 -22.29 9.47 7.94
N ARG A 235 -22.94 8.41 8.45
CA ARG A 235 -23.37 8.32 9.85
C ARG A 235 -22.29 7.63 10.68
N LEU A 236 -21.71 8.37 11.62
CA LEU A 236 -20.68 7.89 12.55
C LEU A 236 -21.14 6.66 13.37
N SER A 237 -22.45 6.55 13.63
CA SER A 237 -23.06 5.44 14.37
C SER A 237 -22.80 4.07 13.73
N TRP A 238 -22.73 3.98 12.40
CA TRP A 238 -22.41 2.71 11.71
C TRP A 238 -20.92 2.37 11.78
N GLY A 239 -20.05 3.38 11.90
CA GLY A 239 -18.62 3.15 12.09
C GLY A 239 -18.30 2.45 13.41
N LEU A 240 -19.07 2.71 14.47
CA LEU A 240 -18.93 2.04 15.77
C LEU A 240 -19.53 0.63 15.76
N VAL A 241 -20.64 0.41 15.05
CA VAL A 241 -21.31 -0.91 14.94
C VAL A 241 -20.47 -1.92 14.15
N MET A 242 -19.63 -1.48 13.21
CA MET A 242 -18.73 -2.36 12.45
C MET A 242 -17.40 -2.66 13.18
N LEU A 243 -17.12 -1.94 14.28
CA LEU A 243 -15.91 -2.11 15.10
C LEU A 243 -16.17 -2.86 16.42
N GLY A 244 -17.44 -3.11 16.77
CA GLY A 244 -17.85 -3.92 17.91
C GLY A 244 -18.32 -5.30 17.46
#